data_AF-A0A6I3E5U8-F1
#
_entry.id   AF-A0A6I3E5U8-F1
#
_cell.length_a   1.000
_cell.length_b   1.000
_cell.length_c   1.000
_cell.angle_alpha   90.00
_cell.angle_beta   90.00
_cell.angle_gamma   90.00
#
_symmetry.space_group_name_H-M   'P 1'
#
loop_
_entity.id
_entity.type
_entity.pdbx_description
1 polymer ?
#
loop_
_entity_poly.entity_id
_entity_poly.type
_entity_poly.pdbx_seq_one_letter_code
_entity_poly.pdbx_strand_id
1 'polypeptide(L)'
;MRRRIIFTIITTVFITALLIAIPLLGYSNYGIRQKAKAFAATEAQNDAQVVDYRIKARLPVDKESLRPYLEPQRLTVVTLPTGETLTFGAPPQKSSARGTGKSGGVTVVVTEPIDSIV
;
A
#
# COMPACT_ATOMS: atom_id res chain seq x y z
N MET A 1 13.87 54.03 -11.35
CA MET A 1 12.85 53.51 -10.40
C MET A 1 11.98 52.39 -10.99
N ARG A 2 11.45 52.49 -12.22
CA ARG A 2 10.66 51.42 -12.89
C ARG A 2 11.29 50.01 -12.82
N ARG A 3 12.60 49.89 -13.01
CA ARG A 3 13.34 48.62 -12.97
C ARG A 3 13.31 47.95 -11.58
N ARG A 4 13.26 48.73 -10.49
CA ARG A 4 13.15 48.20 -9.12
C ARG A 4 11.74 47.67 -8.84
N ILE A 5 10.71 48.39 -9.29
CA ILE A 5 9.30 47.99 -9.11
C ILE A 5 9.01 46.67 -9.85
N ILE A 6 9.48 46.53 -11.10
CA ILE A 6 9.32 45.30 -11.88
C ILE A 6 10.02 44.12 -11.19
N PHE A 7 11.22 44.35 -10.66
CA PHE A 7 11.96 43.31 -9.95
C PHE A 7 11.23 42.86 -8.69
N THR A 8 10.69 43.80 -7.91
CA THR A 8 9.90 43.46 -6.70
C THR A 8 8.68 42.62 -7.06
N ILE A 9 7.89 43.03 -8.07
CA ILE A 9 6.69 42.28 -8.49
C ILE A 9 7.06 40.86 -8.93
N ILE A 10 8.09 40.70 -9.77
CA ILE A 10 8.52 39.38 -10.25
C ILE A 10 8.94 38.49 -9.07
N THR A 11 9.76 39.03 -8.16
CA THR A 11 10.23 38.27 -6.99
C THR A 11 9.07 37.87 -6.08
N THR A 12 8.09 38.77 -5.87
CA THR A 12 6.90 38.44 -5.06
C THR A 12 6.08 37.33 -5.72
N VAL A 13 5.80 37.40 -7.03
CA VAL A 13 5.08 36.35 -7.76
C VAL A 13 5.83 35.02 -7.67
N PHE A 14 7.16 35.04 -7.83
CA PHE A 14 7.98 33.84 -7.78
C PHE A 14 7.98 33.20 -6.39
N ILE A 15 8.15 33.98 -5.32
CA ILE A 15 8.08 33.51 -3.94
C ILE A 15 6.70 32.93 -3.64
N THR A 16 5.63 33.60 -4.09
CA THR A 16 4.25 33.14 -3.87
C THR A 16 3.98 31.82 -4.59
N ALA A 17 4.43 31.68 -5.84
CA ALA A 17 4.33 30.43 -6.59
C ALA A 17 5.13 29.30 -5.91
N LEU A 18 6.33 29.60 -5.39
CA LEU A 18 7.17 28.62 -4.69
C LEU A 18 6.52 28.15 -3.38
N LEU A 19 5.94 29.08 -2.61
CA LEU A 19 5.23 28.80 -1.36
C LEU A 19 3.99 27.92 -1.57
N ILE A 20 3.35 27.98 -2.73
CA ILE A 20 2.20 27.12 -3.07
C ILE A 20 2.67 25.76 -3.62
N ALA A 21 3.69 25.75 -4.48
CA ALA A 21 4.14 24.54 -5.16
C ALA A 21 4.76 23.49 -4.20
N ILE A 22 5.55 23.93 -3.22
CA ILE A 22 6.22 23.03 -2.26
C ILE A 22 5.23 22.20 -1.41
N PRO A 23 4.24 22.79 -0.71
CA PRO A 23 3.30 22.02 0.08
C PRO A 23 2.40 21.11 -0.77
N LEU A 24 2.05 21.50 -2.00
CA LEU A 24 1.27 20.66 -2.92
C LEU A 24 2.00 19.37 -3.30
N LEU A 25 3.30 19.46 -3.63
CA LEU A 25 4.13 18.30 -3.97
C LEU A 25 4.33 17.34 -2.77
N GLY A 26 4.38 17.90 -1.56
CA GLY A 26 4.41 17.09 -0.33
C GLY A 26 3.10 16.34 -0.13
N TYR A 27 1.95 17.02 -0.26
CA TYR A 27 0.64 16.45 0.04
C TYR A 27 0.25 15.31 -0.91
N SER A 28 0.57 15.41 -2.21
CA SER A 28 0.28 14.35 -3.18
C SER A 28 1.02 13.05 -2.84
N ASN A 29 2.31 13.14 -2.51
CA ASN A 29 3.14 11.97 -2.22
C ASN A 29 2.76 11.29 -0.89
N TYR A 30 2.39 12.08 0.13
CA TYR A 30 1.88 11.54 1.39
C TYR A 30 0.50 10.89 1.21
N GLY A 31 -0.39 11.49 0.42
CA GLY A 31 -1.71 10.96 0.14
C GLY A 31 -1.67 9.61 -0.59
N ILE A 32 -0.82 9.47 -1.62
CA ILE A 32 -0.67 8.21 -2.39
C ILE A 32 -0.17 7.08 -1.48
N ARG A 33 0.83 7.34 -0.63
CA ARG A 33 1.36 6.33 0.30
C ARG A 33 0.34 5.90 1.34
N GLN A 34 -0.47 6.82 1.86
CA GLN A 34 -1.53 6.49 2.80
C GLN A 34 -2.64 5.66 2.16
N LYS A 35 -3.08 6.03 0.94
CA LYS A 35 -4.04 5.24 0.17
C LYS A 35 -3.51 3.84 -0.11
N ALA A 36 -2.23 3.72 -0.50
CA ALA A 36 -1.57 2.45 -0.72
C ALA A 36 -1.55 1.56 0.51
N LYS A 37 -1.21 2.14 1.67
CA LYS A 37 -1.21 1.41 2.93
C LYS A 37 -2.62 0.98 3.35
N ALA A 38 -3.62 1.84 3.15
CA ALA A 38 -5.01 1.53 3.47
C ALA A 38 -5.54 0.40 2.59
N PHE A 39 -5.28 0.46 1.27
CA PHE A 39 -5.66 -0.58 0.33
C PHE A 39 -5.02 -1.92 0.69
N ALA A 40 -3.70 -1.96 0.86
CA ALA A 40 -2.99 -3.18 1.27
C ALA A 40 -3.49 -3.74 2.61
N ALA A 41 -3.91 -2.89 3.56
CA ALA A 41 -4.45 -3.33 4.84
C ALA A 41 -5.87 -3.92 4.72
N THR A 42 -6.74 -3.28 3.93
CA THR A 42 -8.08 -3.82 3.61
C THR A 42 -7.96 -5.16 2.91
N GLU A 43 -7.06 -5.25 1.94
CA GLU A 43 -6.85 -6.48 1.18
C GLU A 43 -6.28 -7.61 2.06
N ALA A 44 -5.28 -7.30 2.89
CA ALA A 44 -4.77 -8.26 3.86
C ALA A 44 -5.86 -8.72 4.84
N GLN A 45 -6.81 -7.86 5.20
CA GLN A 45 -7.94 -8.23 6.06
C GLN A 45 -8.93 -9.15 5.36
N ASN A 46 -9.24 -8.88 4.09
CA ASN A 46 -10.08 -9.75 3.26
C ASN A 46 -9.44 -11.14 3.09
N ASP A 47 -8.14 -11.17 2.73
CA ASP A 47 -7.38 -12.41 2.58
C ASP A 47 -7.36 -13.21 3.90
N ALA A 48 -7.16 -12.54 5.04
CA ALA A 48 -7.21 -13.18 6.35
C ALA A 48 -8.58 -13.80 6.66
N GLN A 49 -9.68 -13.12 6.30
CA GLN A 49 -11.03 -13.65 6.48
C GLN A 49 -11.31 -14.85 5.58
N VAL A 50 -10.83 -14.84 4.33
CA VAL A 50 -10.95 -15.98 3.41
C VAL A 50 -10.21 -17.19 3.97
N VAL A 51 -8.97 -17.01 4.43
CA VAL A 51 -8.18 -18.10 5.02
C VAL A 51 -8.84 -18.63 6.30
N ASP A 52 -9.28 -17.75 7.20
CA ASP A 52 -9.98 -18.13 8.43
C ASP A 52 -11.29 -18.89 8.14
N TYR A 53 -12.07 -18.44 7.15
CA TYR A 53 -13.26 -19.15 6.70
C TYR A 53 -12.94 -20.56 6.21
N ARG A 54 -11.89 -20.73 5.40
CA ARG A 54 -11.48 -22.05 4.90
C ARG A 54 -11.04 -22.98 6.03
N ILE A 55 -10.29 -22.47 7.01
CA ILE A 55 -9.89 -23.23 8.20
C ILE A 55 -11.15 -23.69 8.96
N LYS A 56 -12.09 -22.78 9.23
CA LYS A 56 -13.36 -23.12 9.92
C LYS A 56 -14.20 -24.12 9.15
N ALA A 57 -14.22 -24.01 7.82
CA ALA A 57 -14.91 -24.93 6.92
C ALA A 57 -14.17 -26.28 6.71
N ARG A 58 -13.00 -26.47 7.35
CA ARG A 58 -12.13 -27.65 7.19
C ARG A 58 -11.75 -27.92 5.73
N LEU A 59 -11.61 -26.85 4.94
CA LEU A 59 -11.11 -26.91 3.57
C LEU A 59 -9.58 -26.93 3.56
N PRO A 60 -8.94 -27.45 2.49
CA PRO A 60 -7.49 -27.34 2.33
C PRO A 60 -7.01 -25.89 2.36
N VAL A 61 -5.89 -25.68 3.07
CA VAL A 61 -5.19 -24.40 3.27
C VAL A 61 -3.71 -24.61 2.96
N ASP A 62 -3.45 -25.03 1.72
CA ASP A 62 -2.12 -25.17 1.14
C ASP A 62 -1.90 -24.09 0.06
N LYS A 63 -0.70 -24.08 -0.53
CA LYS A 63 -0.34 -23.07 -1.53
C LYS A 63 -1.21 -23.18 -2.79
N GLU A 64 -1.54 -24.38 -3.24
CA GLU A 64 -2.35 -24.63 -4.42
C GLU A 64 -3.80 -24.17 -4.23
N SER A 65 -4.39 -24.44 -3.06
CA SER A 65 -5.79 -24.15 -2.76
C SER A 65 -6.06 -22.68 -2.43
N LEU A 66 -5.05 -21.95 -1.93
CA LEU A 66 -5.14 -20.51 -1.69
C LEU A 66 -4.80 -19.67 -2.93
N ARG A 67 -4.06 -20.23 -3.89
CA ARG A 67 -3.63 -19.52 -5.12
C ARG A 67 -4.76 -18.83 -5.90
N PRO A 68 -5.99 -19.37 -6.00
CA PRO A 68 -7.09 -18.69 -6.72
C PRO A 68 -7.62 -17.45 -6.00
N TYR A 69 -7.38 -17.34 -4.69
CA TYR A 69 -7.93 -16.26 -3.85
C TYR A 69 -6.89 -15.18 -3.56
N LEU A 70 -5.61 -15.51 -3.65
CA LEU A 70 -4.51 -14.59 -3.39
C LEU A 70 -3.88 -14.15 -4.71
N GLU A 71 -3.75 -12.84 -4.93
CA GLU A 71 -3.15 -12.36 -6.17
C GLU A 71 -1.65 -12.73 -6.27
N PRO A 72 -1.21 -13.30 -7.41
CA PRO A 72 0.17 -13.72 -7.60
C PRO A 72 1.14 -12.55 -7.86
N GLN A 73 0.64 -11.37 -8.22
CA GLN A 73 1.46 -10.21 -8.60
C GLN A 73 1.98 -9.41 -7.40
N ARG A 74 1.43 -9.64 -6.21
CA ARG A 74 1.83 -8.99 -4.96
C ARG A 74 2.42 -10.02 -4.00
N LEU A 75 3.31 -9.57 -3.11
CA LEU A 75 3.86 -10.45 -2.09
C LEU A 75 2.84 -10.58 -0.96
N THR A 76 2.26 -11.77 -0.81
CA THR A 76 1.36 -12.10 0.30
C THR A 76 1.99 -13.19 1.16
N VAL A 77 2.14 -12.90 2.45
CA VAL A 77 2.62 -13.85 3.45
C VAL A 77 1.46 -14.16 4.39
N VAL A 78 1.02 -15.41 4.39
CA VAL A 78 -0.06 -15.91 5.24
C VAL A 78 0.58 -16.71 6.37
N THR A 79 0.40 -16.29 7.61
CA THR A 79 0.77 -17.03 8.82
C THR A 79 -0.48 -17.70 9.38
N LEU A 80 -0.48 -19.03 9.38
CA LEU A 80 -1.57 -19.85 9.91
C LEU A 80 -1.54 -19.87 11.46
N PRO A 81 -2.64 -20.29 12.12
CA PRO A 81 -2.68 -20.41 13.58
C PRO A 81 -1.67 -21.43 14.13
N THR A 82 -1.22 -22.37 13.29
CA THR A 82 -0.17 -23.36 13.58
C THR A 82 1.23 -22.74 13.63
N GLY A 83 1.39 -21.49 13.21
CA GLY A 83 2.68 -20.83 13.02
C GLY A 83 3.32 -21.07 11.65
N GLU A 84 2.73 -21.95 10.83
CA GLU A 84 3.18 -22.18 9.46
C GLU A 84 2.99 -20.92 8.61
N THR A 85 3.94 -20.65 7.71
CA THR A 85 3.88 -19.50 6.82
C THR A 85 3.86 -19.92 5.36
N LEU A 86 2.87 -19.42 4.62
CA LEU A 86 2.72 -19.62 3.19
C LEU A 86 3.01 -18.30 2.49
N THR A 87 3.95 -18.33 1.54
CA THR A 87 4.35 -17.14 0.78
C THR A 87 3.90 -17.25 -0.67
N PHE A 88 3.23 -16.20 -1.14
CA PHE A 88 2.67 -16.05 -2.48
C PHE A 88 3.28 -14.82 -3.17
N GLY A 89 3.49 -14.95 -4.48
CA GLY A 89 4.07 -13.89 -5.30
C GLY A 89 5.55 -13.63 -5.02
N ALA A 90 6.01 -12.45 -5.43
CA ALA A 90 7.39 -12.00 -5.28
C ALA A 90 7.45 -10.61 -4.65
N PRO A 91 8.50 -10.29 -3.89
CA PRO A 91 8.66 -8.94 -3.32
C PRO A 91 8.71 -7.89 -4.43
N PRO A 92 8.00 -6.75 -4.27
CA PRO A 92 8.08 -5.67 -5.24
C PRO A 92 9.49 -5.10 -5.30
N GLN A 93 9.99 -4.84 -6.52
CA GLN A 93 11.36 -4.32 -6.75
C GLN A 93 11.51 -2.83 -6.42
N LYS A 94 10.40 -2.09 -6.32
CA LYS A 94 10.34 -0.65 -6.11
C LYS A 94 9.68 -0.29 -4.78
N SER A 95 9.33 1.00 -4.61
CA SER A 95 8.60 1.50 -3.45
C SER A 95 7.32 0.70 -3.24
N SER A 96 7.09 0.27 -2.00
CA SER A 96 5.95 -0.57 -1.64
C SER A 96 5.28 -0.12 -0.35
N ALA A 97 4.02 -0.49 -0.20
CA ALA A 97 3.23 -0.33 0.99
C ALA A 97 2.91 -1.72 1.58
N ARG A 98 2.95 -1.82 2.90
CA ARG A 98 2.67 -3.05 3.63
C ARG A 98 1.37 -2.90 4.42
N GLY A 99 0.45 -3.81 4.18
CA GLY A 99 -0.77 -4.00 4.96
C GLY A 99 -0.72 -5.29 5.77
N THR A 100 -1.41 -5.28 6.91
CA THR A 100 -1.54 -6.47 7.77
C THR A 100 -3.01 -6.64 8.13
N GLY A 101 -3.53 -7.85 7.90
CA GLY A 101 -4.86 -8.27 8.30
C GLY A 101 -4.80 -9.45 9.26
N LYS A 102 -5.81 -9.57 10.12
CA LYS A 102 -5.89 -10.65 11.11
C LYS A 102 -7.31 -11.18 11.22
N SER A 103 -7.48 -12.51 11.23
CA SER A 103 -8.76 -13.16 11.49
C SER A 103 -8.56 -14.55 12.08
N GLY A 104 -9.25 -14.89 13.17
CA GLY A 104 -9.28 -16.25 13.72
C GLY A 104 -7.91 -16.89 14.02
N GLY A 105 -6.90 -16.10 14.37
CA GLY A 105 -5.52 -16.58 14.59
C GLY A 105 -4.65 -16.62 13.33
N VAL A 106 -5.22 -16.36 12.15
CA VAL A 106 -4.49 -16.13 10.89
C VAL A 106 -3.99 -14.70 10.86
N THR A 107 -2.73 -14.52 10.47
CA THR A 107 -2.17 -13.20 10.13
C THR A 107 -1.80 -13.20 8.66
N VAL A 108 -2.30 -12.22 7.90
CA VAL A 108 -1.91 -12.03 6.50
C VAL A 108 -1.17 -10.71 6.38
N VAL A 109 -0.06 -10.73 5.66
CA VAL A 109 0.72 -9.55 5.31
C VAL A 109 0.73 -9.43 3.80
N VAL A 110 0.18 -8.33 3.29
CA VAL A 110 0.22 -8.01 1.86
C VAL A 110 1.21 -6.87 1.64
N THR A 111 2.08 -7.03 0.65
CA THR A 111 3.03 -6.00 0.23
C THR A 111 2.76 -5.63 -1.23
N GLU A 112 2.30 -4.41 -1.45
CA GLU A 112 1.94 -3.90 -2.76
C GLU A 112 2.94 -2.86 -3.26
N PRO A 113 3.21 -2.82 -4.59
CA PRO A 113 3.94 -1.71 -5.18
C PRO A 113 3.11 -0.42 -5.12
N ILE A 114 3.72 0.70 -4.75
CA ILE A 114 3.02 2.01 -4.70
C ILE A 114 2.65 2.49 -6.11
N ASP A 115 3.43 2.09 -7.13
CA ASP A 115 3.22 2.47 -8.53
C ASP A 115 1.93 1.89 -9.15
N SER A 116 1.28 0.88 -8.53
CA SER A 116 0.04 0.28 -9.04
C SER A 116 -1.24 1.03 -8.63
N ILE A 117 -1.13 2.11 -7.85
CA ILE A 117 -2.26 2.84 -7.25
C ILE A 117 -2.47 4.21 -7.92
N VAL A 118 -1.77 4.44 -9.04
CA VAL A 118 -1.85 5.65 -9.87
C VAL A 118 -2.78 5.43 -11.04
#